data_AF-A0A961RLY1-F1
#
_entry.id   AF-A0A961RLY1-F1
#
_cell.length_a   1.000
_cell.length_b   1.000
_cell.length_c   1.000
_cell.angle_alpha   90.00
_cell.angle_beta   90.00
_cell.angle_gamma   90.00
#
_symmetry.space_group_name_H-M   'P 1'
#
loop_
_entity.id
_entity.type
_entity.pdbx_description
1 polymer ?
#
loop_
_entity_poly.entity_id
_entity_poly.type
_entity_poly.pdbx_seq_one_letter_code
_entity_poly.pdbx_strand_id
1 'polypeptide(L)'
;MRKTLFALALVAGLASTHATAVAEEAYVAPIKAYVEQNVQPWLSDPAVISAIKAQNEAHAGLSQADIDAMDKEWRAGVDGGDRKLIDGVLSNALSAFLQKKQQESGGVITEVFVMDNKGLNVGQNALTSDYWQGDEDKFQKSFGAGAGAMFVDAPEKDESTQVLQSQASTTIVDESGNLIGAITIGINLGEI
;
A
#
# COMPACT_ATOMS: atom_id res chain seq x y z
N MET A 1 76.65 9.34 24.68
CA MET A 1 75.35 8.69 24.95
C MET A 1 74.33 9.21 23.95
N ARG A 2 73.92 8.37 22.98
CA ARG A 2 72.89 8.69 21.97
C ARG A 2 71.52 8.59 22.63
N LYS A 3 70.67 9.61 22.48
CA LYS A 3 69.22 9.50 22.74
C LYS A 3 68.49 9.90 21.46
N THR A 4 68.04 8.89 20.72
CA THR A 4 67.11 8.98 19.61
C THR A 4 65.71 9.08 20.20
N LEU A 5 64.92 10.08 19.81
CA LEU A 5 63.50 10.17 20.12
C LEU A 5 62.72 10.20 18.81
N PHE A 6 61.85 9.20 18.66
CA PHE A 6 60.98 8.94 17.52
C PHE A 6 59.92 10.04 17.38
N ALA A 7 59.75 10.57 16.17
CA ALA A 7 58.62 11.41 15.79
C ALA A 7 57.43 10.50 15.41
N LEU A 8 56.32 10.64 16.13
CA LEU A 8 55.05 9.98 15.83
C LEU A 8 54.23 10.91 14.93
N ALA A 9 54.12 10.60 13.64
CA ALA A 9 53.24 11.31 12.72
C ALA A 9 51.81 10.76 12.86
N LEU A 10 50.90 11.60 13.35
CA LEU A 10 49.48 11.30 13.42
C LEU A 10 48.84 11.59 12.06
N VAL A 11 48.54 10.56 11.28
CA VAL A 11 47.75 10.69 10.04
C VAL A 11 46.27 10.62 10.41
N ALA A 12 45.59 11.77 10.37
CA ALA A 12 44.14 11.83 10.49
C ALA A 12 43.50 11.37 9.17
N GLY A 13 42.97 10.15 9.14
CA GLY A 13 42.18 9.64 8.02
C GLY A 13 40.79 10.27 8.04
N LEU A 14 40.47 11.11 7.04
CA LEU A 14 39.09 11.47 6.74
C LEU A 14 38.38 10.25 6.15
N ALA A 15 37.54 9.59 6.95
CA ALA A 15 36.61 8.59 6.45
C ALA A 15 35.39 9.32 5.85
N SER A 16 35.41 9.50 4.53
CA SER A 16 34.24 9.98 3.78
C SER A 16 33.20 8.87 3.70
N THR A 17 32.19 8.91 4.55
CA THR A 17 31.00 8.04 4.44
C THR A 17 30.20 8.48 3.22
N HIS A 18 30.44 7.83 2.08
CA HIS A 18 29.57 7.95 0.92
C HIS A 18 28.30 7.14 1.23
N ALA A 19 27.22 7.83 1.57
CA ALA A 19 25.89 7.24 1.49
C ALA A 19 25.65 6.86 0.03
N THR A 20 25.67 5.57 -0.27
CA THR A 20 25.25 5.07 -1.57
C THR A 20 23.77 5.36 -1.71
N ALA A 21 23.41 6.39 -2.48
CA ALA A 21 22.05 6.53 -2.99
C ALA A 21 21.74 5.27 -3.78
N VAL A 22 20.83 4.44 -3.27
CA VAL A 22 20.29 3.32 -4.04
C VAL A 22 19.52 3.96 -5.19
N ALA A 23 19.96 3.68 -6.42
CA ALA A 23 19.24 4.15 -7.60
C ALA A 23 17.83 3.55 -7.55
N GLU A 24 16.82 4.39 -7.63
CA GLU A 24 15.43 3.95 -7.72
C GLU A 24 15.23 3.20 -9.04
N GLU A 25 14.56 2.05 -8.97
CA GLU A 25 14.30 1.20 -10.14
C GLU A 25 13.43 1.95 -11.16
N ALA A 26 13.67 1.69 -12.45
CA ALA A 26 13.09 2.51 -13.54
C ALA A 26 11.55 2.53 -13.60
N TYR A 27 10.87 1.51 -13.05
CA TYR A 27 9.41 1.42 -13.02
C TYR A 27 8.78 2.30 -11.94
N VAL A 28 9.52 2.70 -10.91
CA VAL A 28 8.96 3.36 -9.72
C VAL A 28 8.50 4.79 -10.02
N ALA A 29 9.32 5.58 -10.71
CA ALA A 29 9.00 6.99 -10.96
C ALA A 29 7.73 7.19 -11.82
N PRO A 30 7.52 6.45 -12.94
CA PRO A 30 6.26 6.51 -13.70
C PRO A 30 5.03 6.14 -12.87
N ILE A 31 5.13 5.12 -12.02
CA ILE A 31 4.06 4.69 -11.12
C ILE A 31 3.70 5.79 -10.12
N LYS A 32 4.71 6.36 -9.45
CA LYS A 32 4.49 7.46 -8.50
C LYS A 32 3.81 8.65 -9.16
N ALA A 33 4.29 9.05 -10.34
CA ALA A 33 3.68 10.13 -11.12
C ALA A 33 2.21 9.82 -11.48
N TYR A 34 1.92 8.58 -11.87
CA TYR A 34 0.55 8.17 -12.17
C TYR A 34 -0.35 8.27 -10.94
N VAL A 35 0.10 7.76 -9.78
CA VAL A 35 -0.65 7.81 -8.50
C VAL A 35 -0.87 9.27 -8.08
N GLU A 36 0.16 10.10 -8.11
CA GLU A 36 0.08 11.52 -7.75
C GLU A 36 -0.93 12.28 -8.63
N GLN A 37 -0.92 12.02 -9.94
CA GLN A 37 -1.78 12.73 -10.88
C GLN A 37 -3.22 12.22 -10.87
N ASN A 38 -3.42 10.89 -10.80
CA ASN A 38 -4.70 10.27 -11.10
C ASN A 38 -5.42 9.75 -9.85
N VAL A 39 -4.69 9.34 -8.81
CA VAL A 39 -5.25 8.66 -7.63
C VAL A 39 -5.29 9.57 -6.41
N GLN A 40 -4.26 10.39 -6.20
CA GLN A 40 -4.15 11.31 -5.05
C GLN A 40 -5.41 12.17 -4.85
N PRO A 41 -6.08 12.69 -5.90
CA PRO A 41 -7.32 13.45 -5.71
C PRO A 41 -8.47 12.65 -5.07
N TRP A 42 -8.48 11.32 -5.19
CA TRP A 42 -9.54 10.46 -4.65
C TRP A 42 -9.42 10.27 -3.15
N LEU A 43 -8.22 10.41 -2.58
CA LEU A 43 -7.97 10.08 -1.17
C LEU A 43 -8.75 10.98 -0.21
N SER A 44 -9.14 12.17 -0.68
CA SER A 44 -9.98 13.12 0.04
C SER A 44 -11.46 13.08 -0.37
N ASP A 45 -11.86 12.16 -1.25
CA ASP A 45 -13.25 12.02 -1.67
C ASP A 45 -14.11 11.61 -0.46
N PRO A 46 -15.27 12.26 -0.23
CA PRO A 46 -16.14 11.90 0.89
C PRO A 46 -16.54 10.43 0.93
N ALA A 47 -16.67 9.75 -0.22
CA ALA A 47 -16.97 8.32 -0.27
C ALA A 47 -15.85 7.47 0.32
N VAL A 48 -14.59 7.86 0.11
CA VAL A 48 -13.41 7.19 0.66
C VAL A 48 -13.30 7.48 2.17
N ILE A 49 -13.32 8.75 2.56
CA ILE A 49 -13.13 9.16 3.95
C ILE A 49 -14.24 8.60 4.86
N SER A 50 -15.51 8.70 4.43
CA SER A 50 -16.63 8.24 5.25
C SER A 50 -16.65 6.73 5.44
N ALA A 51 -16.33 5.96 4.39
CA ALA A 51 -16.27 4.50 4.46
C ALA A 51 -15.18 4.02 5.43
N ILE A 52 -13.98 4.61 5.34
CA ILE A 52 -12.87 4.27 6.25
C ILE A 52 -13.23 4.64 7.69
N LYS A 53 -13.76 5.85 7.93
CA LYS A 53 -14.15 6.27 9.29
C LYS A 53 -15.22 5.37 9.90
N ALA A 54 -16.25 5.02 9.12
CA ALA A 54 -17.31 4.13 9.58
C ALA A 54 -16.75 2.73 9.94
N GLN A 55 -15.83 2.21 9.13
CA GLN A 55 -15.20 0.93 9.41
C GLN A 55 -14.27 1.00 10.63
N ASN A 56 -13.42 2.03 10.73
CA ASN A 56 -12.56 2.25 11.89
C ASN A 56 -13.36 2.35 13.21
N GLU A 57 -14.53 2.99 13.19
CA GLU A 57 -15.44 3.05 14.34
C GLU A 57 -16.00 1.65 14.68
N ALA A 58 -16.52 0.93 13.69
CA ALA A 58 -17.04 -0.42 13.87
C ALA A 58 -15.96 -1.41 14.35
N HIS A 59 -14.72 -1.22 13.90
CA HIS A 59 -13.58 -2.08 14.19
C HIS A 59 -12.79 -1.64 15.42
N ALA A 60 -13.13 -0.54 16.09
CA ALA A 60 -12.34 0.02 17.19
C ALA A 60 -12.02 -1.01 18.31
N GLY A 61 -12.95 -1.95 18.55
CA GLY A 61 -12.81 -3.00 19.56
C GLY A 61 -12.19 -4.32 19.08
N LEU A 62 -11.85 -4.48 17.80
CA LEU A 62 -11.31 -5.75 17.28
C LEU A 62 -9.92 -6.04 17.85
N SER A 63 -9.79 -7.25 18.41
CA SER A 63 -8.51 -7.85 18.76
C SER A 63 -7.84 -8.47 17.52
N GLN A 64 -6.56 -8.84 17.64
CA GLN A 64 -5.88 -9.58 16.58
C GLN A 64 -6.58 -10.91 16.28
N ALA A 65 -7.09 -11.61 17.29
CA ALA A 65 -7.80 -12.87 17.09
C ALA A 65 -9.10 -12.67 16.28
N ASP A 66 -9.77 -11.52 16.42
CA ASP A 66 -10.95 -11.20 15.61
C ASP A 66 -10.55 -10.91 14.16
N ILE A 67 -9.46 -10.16 13.94
CA ILE A 67 -8.88 -9.91 12.60
C ILE A 67 -8.54 -11.23 11.92
N ASP A 68 -7.79 -12.10 12.58
CA ASP A 68 -7.40 -13.42 12.06
C ASP A 68 -8.63 -14.29 11.73
N ALA A 69 -9.71 -14.16 12.52
CA ALA A 69 -10.96 -14.88 12.28
C ALA A 69 -11.70 -14.38 11.03
N MET A 70 -11.81 -13.05 10.86
CA MET A 70 -12.41 -12.44 9.68
C MET A 70 -11.62 -12.78 8.41
N ASP A 71 -10.29 -12.77 8.51
CA ASP A 71 -9.40 -13.13 7.43
C ASP A 71 -9.55 -14.61 7.02
N LYS A 72 -9.68 -15.51 8.01
CA LYS A 72 -9.98 -16.91 7.75
C LYS A 72 -11.37 -17.11 7.11
N GLU A 73 -12.38 -16.34 7.53
CA GLU A 73 -13.70 -16.36 6.91
C GLU A 73 -13.63 -15.96 5.43
N TRP A 74 -12.90 -14.90 5.13
CA TRP A 74 -12.66 -14.45 3.76
C TRP A 74 -12.00 -15.52 2.91
N ARG A 75 -10.86 -16.07 3.37
CA ARG A 75 -10.14 -17.13 2.64
C ARG A 75 -11.01 -18.35 2.38
N ALA A 76 -11.83 -18.75 3.36
CA ALA A 76 -12.80 -19.82 3.16
C ALA A 76 -13.84 -19.49 2.08
N GLY A 77 -14.30 -18.24 1.98
CA GLY A 77 -15.20 -17.78 0.92
C GLY A 77 -14.55 -17.70 -0.47
N VAL A 78 -13.24 -17.42 -0.54
CA VAL A 78 -12.43 -17.53 -1.78
C VAL A 78 -12.40 -18.98 -2.25
N ASP A 79 -12.23 -19.93 -1.33
CA ASP A 79 -12.18 -21.38 -1.59
C ASP A 79 -13.58 -22.03 -1.81
N GLY A 80 -14.62 -21.22 -2.02
CA GLY A 80 -15.98 -21.69 -2.33
C GLY A 80 -16.90 -21.90 -1.12
N GLY A 81 -16.51 -21.41 0.06
CA GLY A 81 -17.33 -21.39 1.29
C GLY A 81 -18.38 -20.27 1.35
N ASP A 82 -18.77 -19.85 2.56
CA ASP A 82 -19.67 -18.71 2.75
C ASP A 82 -19.00 -17.41 2.26
N ARG A 83 -19.73 -16.63 1.46
CA ARG A 83 -19.22 -15.42 0.79
C ARG A 83 -19.79 -14.13 1.35
N LYS A 84 -20.58 -14.15 2.43
CA LYS A 84 -21.23 -12.94 2.97
C LYS A 84 -20.26 -11.78 3.21
N LEU A 85 -19.10 -12.05 3.82
CA LEU A 85 -18.09 -11.02 4.06
C LEU A 85 -17.56 -10.46 2.72
N ILE A 86 -17.15 -11.33 1.80
CA ILE A 86 -16.66 -10.97 0.46
C ILE A 86 -17.70 -10.13 -0.29
N ASP A 87 -18.93 -10.64 -0.39
CA ASP A 87 -20.00 -10.00 -1.14
C ASP A 87 -20.40 -8.67 -0.49
N GLY A 88 -20.37 -8.58 0.84
CA GLY A 88 -20.61 -7.34 1.58
C GLY A 88 -19.57 -6.26 1.29
N VAL A 89 -18.28 -6.64 1.18
CA VAL A 89 -17.23 -5.69 0.81
C VAL A 89 -17.33 -5.33 -0.67
N LEU A 90 -17.42 -6.31 -1.58
CA LEU A 90 -17.44 -6.07 -3.03
C LEU A 90 -18.67 -5.31 -3.52
N SER A 91 -19.79 -5.36 -2.80
CA SER A 91 -21.04 -4.68 -3.18
C SER A 91 -21.26 -3.32 -2.52
N ASN A 92 -20.34 -2.86 -1.66
CA ASN A 92 -20.52 -1.60 -0.95
C ASN A 92 -20.26 -0.38 -1.86
N ALA A 93 -20.64 0.81 -1.36
CA ALA A 93 -20.53 2.05 -2.11
C ALA A 93 -19.08 2.44 -2.46
N LEU A 94 -18.11 2.13 -1.59
CA LEU A 94 -16.70 2.38 -1.86
C LEU A 94 -16.19 1.47 -2.98
N SER A 95 -16.54 0.18 -2.95
CA SER A 95 -16.21 -0.77 -4.03
C SER A 95 -16.80 -0.33 -5.36
N ALA A 96 -18.05 0.16 -5.39
CA ALA A 96 -18.65 0.71 -6.60
C ALA A 96 -17.90 1.96 -7.12
N PHE A 97 -17.46 2.85 -6.22
CA PHE A 97 -16.62 4.00 -6.58
C PHE A 97 -15.28 3.54 -7.18
N LEU A 98 -14.61 2.56 -6.56
CA LEU A 98 -13.33 2.03 -7.00
C LEU A 98 -13.43 1.30 -8.35
N GLN A 99 -14.49 0.54 -8.59
CA GLN A 99 -14.78 -0.08 -9.89
C GLN A 99 -14.95 0.99 -10.99
N LYS A 100 -15.66 2.08 -10.69
CA LYS A 100 -15.78 3.20 -11.63
C LYS A 100 -14.42 3.85 -11.93
N LYS A 101 -13.58 4.03 -10.92
CA LYS A 101 -12.21 4.56 -11.09
C LYS A 101 -11.32 3.65 -11.92
N GLN A 102 -11.42 2.35 -11.71
CA GLN A 102 -10.71 1.37 -12.52
C GLN A 102 -11.20 1.38 -13.99
N GLN A 103 -12.50 1.51 -14.24
CA GLN A 103 -13.02 1.62 -15.61
C GLN A 103 -12.56 2.93 -16.29
N GLU A 104 -12.57 4.05 -15.56
CA GLU A 104 -12.10 5.36 -16.03
C GLU A 104 -10.60 5.36 -16.37
N SER A 105 -9.80 4.47 -15.78
CA SER A 105 -8.37 4.40 -16.03
C SER A 105 -8.00 3.80 -17.38
N GLY A 106 -8.97 3.28 -18.15
CA GLY A 106 -8.72 2.75 -19.50
C GLY A 106 -7.76 1.55 -19.55
N GLY A 107 -7.67 0.75 -18.48
CA GLY A 107 -6.80 -0.43 -18.41
C GLY A 107 -5.49 -0.24 -17.65
N VAL A 108 -5.14 0.99 -17.25
CA VAL A 108 -3.94 1.24 -16.42
C VAL A 108 -4.06 0.59 -15.03
N ILE A 109 -5.20 0.77 -14.36
CA ILE A 109 -5.48 0.17 -13.07
C ILE A 109 -6.09 -1.22 -13.29
N THR A 110 -5.43 -2.23 -12.77
CA THR A 110 -5.91 -3.62 -12.79
C THR A 110 -6.62 -3.98 -11.49
N GLU A 111 -6.12 -3.44 -10.39
CA GLU A 111 -6.61 -3.66 -9.04
C GLU A 111 -6.58 -2.36 -8.24
N VAL A 112 -7.56 -2.15 -7.38
CA VAL A 112 -7.55 -1.09 -6.39
C VAL A 112 -8.39 -1.49 -5.19
N PHE A 113 -7.83 -1.29 -3.99
CA PHE A 113 -8.52 -1.51 -2.74
C PHE A 113 -8.06 -0.53 -1.67
N VAL A 114 -8.96 -0.26 -0.74
CA VAL A 114 -8.73 0.63 0.41
C VAL A 114 -8.79 -0.21 1.67
N MET A 115 -7.84 0.01 2.58
CA MET A 115 -7.71 -0.64 3.87
C MET A 115 -8.00 0.33 5.01
N ASP A 116 -8.52 -0.19 6.12
CA ASP A 116 -8.76 0.54 7.36
C ASP A 116 -7.47 0.71 8.20
N ASN A 117 -7.57 1.28 9.39
CA ASN A 117 -6.40 1.52 10.26
C ASN A 117 -5.80 0.25 10.89
N LYS A 118 -6.39 -0.92 10.66
CA LYS A 118 -5.90 -2.25 11.03
C LYS A 118 -5.40 -3.04 9.82
N GLY A 119 -5.57 -2.52 8.61
CA GLY A 119 -5.23 -3.19 7.37
C GLY A 119 -6.33 -4.10 6.83
N LEU A 120 -7.57 -4.01 7.33
CA LEU A 120 -8.70 -4.76 6.79
C LEU A 120 -9.30 -4.05 5.58
N ASN A 121 -9.69 -4.80 4.53
CA ASN A 121 -10.25 -4.18 3.33
C ASN A 121 -11.61 -3.50 3.61
N VAL A 122 -11.70 -2.22 3.25
CA VAL A 122 -12.91 -1.39 3.35
C VAL A 122 -13.74 -1.48 2.07
N GLY A 123 -13.07 -1.51 0.92
CA GLY A 123 -13.71 -1.63 -0.39
C GLY A 123 -12.65 -1.92 -1.44
N GLN A 124 -13.05 -2.61 -2.50
CA GLN A 124 -12.14 -3.12 -3.54
C GLN A 124 -12.84 -3.30 -4.89
N ASN A 125 -12.10 -3.21 -5.98
CA ASN A 125 -12.67 -3.45 -7.32
C ASN A 125 -12.73 -4.94 -7.69
N ALA A 126 -11.84 -5.75 -7.15
CA ALA A 126 -11.66 -7.16 -7.46
C ALA A 126 -11.39 -7.95 -6.17
N LEU A 127 -11.58 -9.28 -6.22
CA LEU A 127 -11.38 -10.17 -5.09
C LEU A 127 -9.89 -10.33 -4.77
N THR A 128 -9.49 -10.02 -3.54
CA THR A 128 -8.17 -10.29 -2.98
C THR A 128 -8.10 -11.72 -2.42
N SER A 129 -6.90 -12.29 -2.33
CA SER A 129 -6.66 -13.61 -1.73
C SER A 129 -7.11 -13.68 -0.27
N ASP A 130 -6.95 -12.58 0.44
CA ASP A 130 -7.21 -12.45 1.85
C ASP A 130 -7.77 -11.06 2.20
N TYR A 131 -8.28 -10.94 3.43
CA TYR A 131 -9.02 -9.75 3.87
C TYR A 131 -8.14 -8.79 4.64
N TRP A 132 -7.24 -9.36 5.45
CA TRP A 132 -6.28 -8.60 6.21
C TRP A 132 -5.01 -8.42 5.39
N GLN A 133 -4.59 -7.18 5.24
CA GLN A 133 -3.38 -6.75 4.55
C GLN A 133 -2.42 -6.05 5.52
N GLY A 134 -2.73 -6.04 6.82
CA GLY A 134 -2.00 -5.26 7.81
C GLY A 134 -0.61 -5.80 8.09
N ASP A 135 -0.33 -7.06 7.80
CA ASP A 135 0.98 -7.68 7.88
C ASP A 135 1.81 -7.52 6.59
N GLU A 136 1.19 -7.06 5.50
CA GLU A 136 1.84 -6.91 4.21
C GLU A 136 2.71 -5.64 4.12
N ASP A 137 3.79 -5.73 3.33
CA ASP A 137 4.71 -4.62 3.07
C ASP A 137 3.98 -3.37 2.54
N LYS A 138 2.95 -3.60 1.71
CA LYS A 138 2.12 -2.54 1.13
C LYS A 138 1.45 -1.66 2.19
N PHE A 139 1.05 -2.24 3.33
CA PHE A 139 0.47 -1.52 4.45
C PHE A 139 1.55 -0.96 5.38
N GLN A 140 2.52 -1.79 5.75
CA GLN A 140 3.59 -1.40 6.69
C GLN A 140 4.46 -0.25 6.16
N LYS A 141 4.80 -0.25 4.87
CA LYS A 141 5.66 0.75 4.24
C LYS A 141 4.89 1.95 3.68
N SER A 142 3.56 1.92 3.70
CA SER A 142 2.72 3.09 3.44
C SER A 142 2.16 3.63 4.76
N PHE A 143 1.03 3.10 5.24
CA PHE A 143 0.36 3.52 6.46
C PHE A 143 1.30 3.54 7.67
N GLY A 144 2.06 2.47 7.87
CA GLY A 144 3.03 2.37 8.97
C GLY A 144 4.20 3.35 8.89
N ALA A 145 4.50 3.87 7.69
CA ALA A 145 5.55 4.85 7.45
C ALA A 145 5.09 6.32 7.57
N GLY A 146 3.78 6.56 7.67
CA GLY A 146 3.24 7.87 8.02
C GLY A 146 2.49 8.60 6.89
N ALA A 147 2.14 9.86 7.14
CA ALA A 147 1.44 10.69 6.16
C ALA A 147 2.33 10.98 4.94
N GLY A 148 1.77 10.82 3.74
CA GLY A 148 2.47 11.05 2.47
C GLY A 148 3.48 9.97 2.09
N ALA A 149 3.59 8.88 2.86
CA ALA A 149 4.39 7.74 2.47
C ALA A 149 3.74 7.03 1.27
N MET A 150 4.55 6.81 0.23
CA MET A 150 4.18 6.00 -0.94
C MET A 150 5.18 4.87 -1.12
N PHE A 151 4.69 3.64 -1.09
CA PHE A 151 5.46 2.44 -1.34
C PHE A 151 5.11 1.91 -2.73
N VAL A 152 6.12 1.53 -3.51
CA VAL A 152 5.95 0.87 -4.81
C VAL A 152 6.65 -0.47 -4.71
N ASP A 153 5.90 -1.54 -4.96
CA ASP A 153 6.38 -2.90 -4.83
C ASP A 153 7.11 -3.37 -6.10
N ALA A 154 7.89 -4.44 -5.96
CA ALA A 154 8.53 -5.08 -7.10
C ALA A 154 7.48 -5.52 -8.14
N PRO A 155 7.78 -5.42 -9.45
CA PRO A 155 6.85 -5.88 -10.46
C PRO A 155 6.68 -7.40 -10.41
N GLU A 156 5.44 -7.85 -10.52
CA GLU A 156 5.05 -9.24 -10.65
C GLU A 156 4.43 -9.46 -12.03
N LYS A 157 4.70 -10.64 -12.60
CA LYS A 157 4.16 -11.01 -13.90
C LYS A 157 3.01 -11.98 -13.70
N ASP A 158 1.85 -11.62 -14.20
CA ASP A 158 0.73 -12.55 -14.28
C ASP A 158 1.04 -13.62 -15.35
N GLU A 159 1.15 -14.88 -14.94
CA GLU A 159 1.53 -15.97 -15.84
C GLU A 159 0.48 -16.24 -16.92
N SER A 160 -0.79 -15.91 -16.69
CA SER A 160 -1.90 -16.21 -17.59
C SER A 160 -2.07 -15.18 -18.71
N THR A 161 -1.86 -13.90 -18.38
CA THR A 161 -2.04 -12.74 -19.27
C THR A 161 -0.72 -12.20 -19.78
N GLN A 162 0.40 -12.62 -19.17
CA GLN A 162 1.76 -12.11 -19.42
C GLN A 162 1.91 -10.61 -19.13
N VAL A 163 0.92 -10.00 -18.46
CA VAL A 163 0.95 -8.60 -18.02
C VAL A 163 1.94 -8.46 -16.88
N LEU A 164 2.79 -7.43 -16.97
CA LEU A 164 3.68 -7.03 -15.90
C LEU A 164 2.99 -5.93 -15.09
N GLN A 165 2.77 -6.19 -13.80
CA GLN A 165 2.08 -5.29 -12.90
C GLN A 165 2.99 -4.95 -11.71
N SER A 166 2.86 -3.75 -11.17
CA SER A 166 3.41 -3.40 -9.85
C SER A 166 2.31 -2.77 -9.01
N GLN A 167 2.40 -2.89 -7.69
CA GLN A 167 1.47 -2.24 -6.77
C GLN A 167 2.09 -0.98 -6.18
N ALA A 168 1.31 0.10 -6.12
CA ALA A 168 1.64 1.29 -5.36
C ALA A 168 0.66 1.43 -4.21
N SER A 169 1.16 1.77 -3.01
CA SER A 169 0.34 1.98 -1.83
C SER A 169 0.68 3.30 -1.16
N THR A 170 -0.35 4.03 -0.72
CA THR A 170 -0.18 5.34 -0.07
C THR A 170 -1.15 5.53 1.09
N THR A 171 -0.69 6.26 2.10
CA THR A 171 -1.47 6.57 3.31
C THR A 171 -2.61 7.53 3.01
N ILE A 172 -3.79 7.24 3.55
CA ILE A 172 -4.97 8.11 3.54
C ILE A 172 -5.04 8.84 4.88
N VAL A 173 -5.18 10.16 4.80
CA VAL A 173 -5.39 11.03 5.95
C VAL A 173 -6.78 11.67 5.91
N ASP A 174 -7.36 11.90 7.08
CA ASP A 174 -8.60 12.67 7.19
C ASP A 174 -8.34 14.19 7.09
N GLU A 175 -9.41 14.96 7.17
CA GLU A 175 -9.41 16.43 7.07
C GLU A 175 -8.63 17.10 8.23
N SER A 176 -8.40 16.37 9.32
CA SER A 176 -7.59 16.81 10.47
C SER A 176 -6.12 16.38 10.35
N GLY A 177 -5.76 15.64 9.31
CA GLY A 177 -4.42 15.07 9.10
C GLY A 177 -4.17 13.77 9.84
N ASN A 178 -5.20 13.14 10.43
CA ASN A 178 -5.04 11.83 11.08
C ASN A 178 -4.92 10.73 10.02
N LEU A 179 -4.03 9.78 10.23
CA LEU A 179 -3.92 8.60 9.38
C LEU A 179 -5.12 7.70 9.66
N ILE A 180 -5.91 7.38 8.64
CA ILE A 180 -7.14 6.60 8.80
C ILE A 180 -7.12 5.27 8.05
N GLY A 181 -6.21 5.09 7.09
CA GLY A 181 -6.07 3.86 6.33
C GLY A 181 -5.05 4.02 5.20
N ALA A 182 -5.05 3.08 4.26
CA ALA A 182 -4.21 3.15 3.06
C ALA A 182 -4.99 2.69 1.84
N ILE A 183 -4.53 3.10 0.66
CA ILE A 183 -4.98 2.56 -0.62
C ILE A 183 -3.84 1.78 -1.25
N THR A 184 -4.16 0.69 -1.94
CA THR A 184 -3.26 -0.03 -2.84
C THR A 184 -3.84 -0.02 -4.25
N ILE A 185 -2.98 0.22 -5.24
CA ILE A 185 -3.31 0.31 -6.66
C ILE A 185 -2.37 -0.59 -7.44
N GLY A 186 -2.92 -1.61 -8.09
CA GLY A 186 -2.23 -2.40 -9.10
C GLY A 186 -2.19 -1.67 -10.43
N ILE A 187 -0.98 -1.46 -10.96
CA ILE A 187 -0.73 -0.74 -12.21
C ILE A 187 -0.13 -1.68 -13.25
N ASN A 188 -0.78 -1.76 -14.42
CA ASN A 188 -0.23 -2.40 -15.60
C ASN A 188 0.90 -1.54 -16.18
N LEU A 189 2.13 -2.05 -16.14
CA LEU A 189 3.32 -1.30 -16.59
C LEU A 189 3.37 -1.12 -18.11
N GLY A 190 2.57 -1.86 -18.88
CA GLY A 190 2.44 -1.66 -20.32
C GLY A 190 1.58 -0.46 -20.72
N GLU A 191 0.89 0.17 -19.76
CA GLU A 191 -0.10 1.23 -20.01
C GLU A 191 0.34 2.60 -19.45
N ILE A 192 1.56 2.71 -18.90
CA ILE A 192 2.14 3.94 -18.33
C ILE A 192 3.50 4.31 -18.92
#